data_AF-A0A7X9CNV0-F1
#
_entry.id   AF-A0A7X9CNV0-F1
#
_cell.length_a   1.000
_cell.length_b   1.000
_cell.length_c   1.000
_cell.angle_alpha   90.00
_cell.angle_beta   90.00
_cell.angle_gamma   90.00
#
_symmetry.space_group_name_H-M   'P 1'
#
loop_
_entity.id
_entity.type
_entity.pdbx_description
1 polymer ?
#
loop_
_entity_poly.entity_id
_entity_poly.type
_entity_poly.pdbx_seq_one_letter_code
_entity_poly.pdbx_strand_id
1 'polypeptide(L)'
;MFKIKDKEEVLKEYVNRYPELDEHFKNELAKEYYRYRELLENAKTKEEAIEVFENEIRKNEERYKSDELVKCLEGSPHDQYMEILANYGLIVFFRDNMIED
;
A
#
# COMPACT_ATOMS: atom_id res chain seq x y z
N MET A 1 -10.77 18.87 -7.26
CA MET A 1 -9.79 18.23 -8.15
C MET A 1 -8.63 17.90 -7.24
N PHE A 2 -8.42 16.62 -6.95
CA PHE A 2 -7.42 16.25 -5.95
C PHE A 2 -6.01 16.41 -6.52
N LYS A 3 -5.03 16.52 -5.63
CA LYS A 3 -3.61 16.50 -6.00
C LYS A 3 -2.94 15.29 -5.37
N ILE A 4 -1.94 14.78 -6.09
CA ILE A 4 -1.06 13.73 -5.58
C ILE A 4 0.18 14.43 -5.03
N LYS A 5 0.44 14.27 -3.74
CA LYS A 5 1.64 14.77 -3.08
C LYS A 5 2.90 14.13 -3.64
N ASP A 6 4.03 14.80 -3.55
CA ASP A 6 5.29 14.24 -4.03
C ASP A 6 5.80 13.09 -3.15
N LYS A 7 6.62 12.23 -3.76
CA LYS A 7 7.17 11.03 -3.13
C LYS A 7 7.92 11.35 -1.83
N GLU A 8 8.72 12.42 -1.85
CA GLU A 8 9.58 12.76 -0.72
C GLU A 8 8.74 13.24 0.46
N GLU A 9 7.72 14.05 0.21
CA GLU A 9 6.74 14.46 1.23
C GLU A 9 6.05 13.24 1.84
N VAL A 10 5.52 12.34 1.02
CA VAL A 10 4.79 11.14 1.50
C VAL A 10 5.71 10.23 2.30
N LEU A 11 6.86 9.83 1.75
CA LEU A 11 7.71 8.81 2.38
C LEU A 11 8.50 9.31 3.58
N LYS A 12 8.78 10.61 3.67
CA LYS A 12 9.58 11.18 4.76
C LYS A 12 8.95 10.91 6.13
N GLU A 13 7.62 11.00 6.25
CA GLU A 13 6.95 10.72 7.52
C GLU A 13 7.09 9.26 7.96
N TYR A 14 6.98 8.33 6.99
CA TYR A 14 7.13 6.90 7.26
C TYR A 14 8.57 6.55 7.65
N VAL A 15 9.55 7.02 6.88
CA VAL A 15 10.97 6.73 7.13
C VAL A 15 11.45 7.35 8.45
N ASN A 16 10.99 8.55 8.80
CA ASN A 16 11.34 9.17 10.07
C ASN A 16 10.79 8.42 11.29
N ARG A 17 9.65 7.74 11.14
CA ARG A 17 9.05 6.94 12.21
C ARG A 17 9.82 5.64 12.47
N TYR A 18 10.47 5.11 11.43
CA TYR A 18 11.18 3.83 11.47
C TYR A 18 12.63 3.99 10.98
N PRO A 19 13.53 4.59 11.78
CA PRO A 19 14.92 4.80 11.41
C PRO A 19 15.69 3.51 11.12
N GLU A 20 15.21 2.37 11.63
CA GLU A 20 15.73 1.03 11.42
C GLU A 20 15.40 0.42 10.05
N LEU A 21 14.55 1.06 9.23
CA LEU A 21 14.25 0.58 7.88
C LEU A 21 15.53 0.50 7.06
N ASP A 22 15.79 -0.69 6.54
CA ASP A 22 16.89 -0.92 5.61
C ASP A 22 16.63 -0.26 4.25
N GLU A 23 17.68 -0.22 3.43
CA GLU A 23 17.61 0.38 2.10
C GLU A 23 16.70 -0.41 1.15
N HIS A 24 16.54 -1.72 1.37
CA HIS A 24 15.67 -2.54 0.55
C HIS A 24 14.20 -2.13 0.76
N PHE A 25 13.74 -2.02 2.00
CA PHE A 25 12.40 -1.56 2.33
C PHE A 25 12.13 -0.14 1.85
N LYS A 26 13.10 0.79 1.97
CA LYS A 26 12.95 2.15 1.43
C LYS A 26 12.73 2.16 -0.08
N ASN A 27 13.43 1.29 -0.81
CA ASN A 27 13.25 1.13 -2.24
C ASN A 27 11.89 0.50 -2.59
N GLU A 28 11.41 -0.48 -1.82
CA GLU A 28 10.07 -1.05 -2.01
C GLU A 28 8.97 -0.02 -1.73
N LEU A 29 9.09 0.80 -0.69
CA LEU A 29 8.16 1.91 -0.42
C LEU A 29 8.11 2.91 -1.59
N ALA A 30 9.27 3.23 -2.19
CA ALA A 30 9.31 4.08 -3.36
C ALA A 30 8.61 3.46 -4.57
N LYS A 31 8.76 2.15 -4.81
CA LYS A 31 8.05 1.44 -5.87
C LYS A 31 6.54 1.46 -5.66
N GLU A 32 6.07 1.17 -4.44
CA GLU A 32 4.65 1.21 -4.11
C GLU A 32 4.05 2.61 -4.31
N TYR A 33 4.78 3.66 -3.93
CA TYR A 33 4.35 5.04 -4.21
C TYR A 33 4.10 5.25 -5.72
N TYR A 34 5.04 4.85 -6.59
CA TYR A 34 4.87 5.01 -8.03
C TYR A 34 3.73 4.14 -8.57
N ARG A 35 3.56 2.92 -8.06
CA ARG A 35 2.46 2.02 -8.41
C ARG A 35 1.09 2.67 -8.11
N TYR A 36 0.90 3.21 -6.91
CA TYR A 36 -0.35 3.91 -6.58
C TYR A 36 -0.54 5.17 -7.41
N ARG A 37 0.54 5.91 -7.68
CA ARG A 37 0.46 7.09 -8.55
C ARG A 37 -0.08 6.73 -9.94
N GLU A 38 0.42 5.66 -10.56
CA GLU A 38 -0.08 5.16 -11.84
C GLU A 38 -1.55 4.74 -11.77
N LEU A 39 -1.95 4.02 -10.71
CA LEU A 39 -3.36 3.63 -10.50
C LEU A 39 -4.30 4.84 -10.36
N LEU A 40 -3.80 5.93 -9.77
CA LEU A 40 -4.54 7.17 -9.57
C LEU A 40 -4.61 8.07 -10.81
N GLU A 41 -3.84 7.82 -11.87
CA GLU A 41 -3.84 8.67 -13.08
C GLU A 41 -5.21 8.79 -13.75
N ASN A 42 -6.05 7.75 -13.60
CA ASN A 42 -7.39 7.72 -14.18
C ASN A 42 -8.47 8.32 -13.26
N ALA A 43 -8.15 8.56 -11.99
CA ALA A 43 -9.08 9.18 -11.05
C ALA A 43 -9.14 10.70 -11.31
N LYS A 44 -10.35 11.24 -11.34
CA LYS A 44 -10.65 12.67 -11.54
C LYS A 44 -11.14 13.32 -10.26
N THR A 45 -11.74 12.54 -9.36
CA THR A 45 -12.22 13.00 -8.06
C THR A 45 -11.49 12.32 -6.91
N LYS A 46 -11.59 12.93 -5.73
CA LYS A 46 -11.04 12.37 -4.49
C LYS A 46 -11.73 11.04 -4.16
N GLU A 47 -13.01 10.94 -4.42
CA GLU A 47 -13.83 9.75 -4.21
C GLU A 47 -13.35 8.59 -5.10
N GLU A 48 -13.10 8.86 -6.38
CA GLU A 48 -12.53 7.86 -7.31
C GLU A 48 -11.12 7.42 -6.86
N ALA A 49 -10.30 8.35 -6.36
CA ALA A 49 -8.98 8.04 -5.81
C ALA A 49 -9.08 7.14 -4.57
N ILE A 50 -10.02 7.42 -3.66
CA ILE A 50 -10.28 6.58 -2.48
C ILE A 50 -10.75 5.18 -2.92
N GLU A 51 -11.61 5.08 -3.92
CA GLU A 51 -12.12 3.80 -4.44
C GLU A 51 -10.99 2.91 -4.98
N VAL A 52 -9.95 3.49 -5.59
CA VAL A 52 -8.73 2.74 -5.98
C VAL A 52 -8.09 2.05 -4.78
N PHE A 53 -7.90 2.77 -3.68
CA PHE A 53 -7.33 2.19 -2.46
C PHE A 53 -8.24 1.15 -1.81
N GLU A 54 -9.56 1.38 -1.79
CA GLU A 54 -10.51 0.38 -1.30
C GLU A 54 -10.47 -0.92 -2.11
N ASN A 55 -10.33 -0.82 -3.43
CA ASN A 55 -10.18 -2.00 -4.29
C ASN A 55 -8.86 -2.74 -4.00
N GLU A 56 -7.77 -2.04 -3.70
CA GLU A 56 -6.52 -2.66 -3.30
C GLU A 56 -6.62 -3.35 -1.92
N ILE A 57 -7.35 -2.76 -0.96
CA ILE A 57 -7.67 -3.41 0.31
C ILE A 57 -8.45 -4.70 0.07
N ARG A 58 -9.51 -4.67 -0.75
CA ARG A 58 -10.30 -5.86 -1.09
C ARG A 58 -9.45 -6.96 -1.72
N LYS A 59 -8.59 -6.62 -2.68
CA LYS A 59 -7.65 -7.58 -3.29
C LYS A 59 -6.68 -8.17 -2.26
N ASN A 60 -6.19 -7.36 -1.32
CA ASN A 60 -5.32 -7.83 -0.24
C ASN A 60 -6.04 -8.82 0.69
N GLU A 61 -7.30 -8.56 1.03
CA GLU A 61 -8.14 -9.46 1.83
C GLU A 61 -8.53 -10.75 1.08
N GLU A 62 -8.78 -10.66 -0.23
CA GLU A 62 -9.10 -11.83 -1.07
C GLU A 62 -7.95 -12.83 -1.14
N ARG A 63 -6.69 -12.36 -1.05
CA ARG A 63 -5.51 -13.24 -0.97
C ARG A 63 -5.57 -14.20 0.22
N TYR A 64 -6.22 -13.83 1.32
CA TYR A 64 -6.44 -14.70 2.48
C TYR A 64 -7.56 -15.74 2.26
N LYS A 65 -8.59 -15.36 1.49
CA LYS A 65 -9.80 -16.18 1.29
C LYS A 65 -9.67 -17.20 0.16
N SER A 66 -8.71 -17.00 -0.75
CA SER A 66 -8.47 -17.89 -1.87
C SER A 66 -7.48 -19.01 -1.49
N ASP A 67 -7.98 -20.24 -1.34
CA ASP A 67 -7.15 -21.45 -1.15
C ASP A 67 -6.11 -21.63 -2.28
N GLU A 68 -6.34 -21.08 -3.48
CA GLU A 68 -5.39 -21.14 -4.61
C GLU A 68 -4.13 -20.30 -4.42
N LEU A 69 -4.15 -19.30 -3.53
CA LEU A 69 -3.02 -18.43 -3.20
C LEU A 69 -2.34 -18.79 -1.87
N VAL A 70 -2.93 -19.71 -1.08
CA VAL A 70 -2.26 -20.45 0.00
C VAL A 70 -1.30 -21.47 -0.62
N LYS A 71 -0.39 -21.00 -1.48
CA LYS A 71 0.50 -21.84 -2.30
C LYS A 71 1.75 -22.33 -1.58
N CYS A 72 1.86 -22.08 -0.29
CA CYS A 72 3.00 -22.55 0.48
C CYS A 72 2.53 -23.51 1.55
N LEU A 73 2.58 -24.81 1.21
CA LEU A 73 2.65 -25.92 2.16
C LEU A 73 3.82 -25.78 3.17
N GLU A 74 4.69 -24.77 3.00
CA GLU A 74 5.86 -24.47 3.85
C GLU A 74 5.74 -23.19 4.69
N GLY A 75 4.67 -22.39 4.54
CA GLY A 75 4.47 -21.14 5.29
C GLY A 75 3.50 -21.31 6.46
N SER A 76 3.83 -20.75 7.63
CA SER A 76 2.88 -20.72 8.75
C SER A 76 1.69 -19.81 8.40
N PRO A 77 0.45 -20.21 8.72
CA PRO A 77 -0.71 -19.32 8.62
C PRO A 77 -0.52 -17.98 9.36
N HIS A 78 0.34 -17.96 10.38
CA HIS A 78 0.71 -16.75 11.10
C HIS A 78 1.51 -15.77 10.23
N ASP A 79 2.50 -16.25 9.47
CA ASP A 79 3.36 -15.39 8.66
C ASP A 79 2.57 -14.75 7.51
N GLN A 80 1.68 -15.54 6.89
CA GLN A 80 0.75 -15.05 5.88
C GLN A 80 -0.21 -13.99 6.43
N TYR A 81 -0.74 -14.22 7.65
CA TYR A 81 -1.58 -13.23 8.32
C TYR A 81 -0.83 -11.93 8.62
N MET A 82 0.42 -12.01 9.10
CA MET A 82 1.25 -10.85 9.37
C MET A 82 1.60 -10.08 8.09
N GLU A 83 1.85 -10.76 6.99
CA GLU A 83 2.07 -10.15 5.67
C GLU A 83 0.84 -9.37 5.20
N ILE A 84 -0.35 -9.95 5.32
CA ILE A 84 -1.63 -9.29 4.97
C ILE A 84 -1.84 -8.03 5.81
N LEU A 85 -1.59 -8.09 7.12
CA LEU A 85 -1.71 -6.94 8.01
C LEU A 85 -0.71 -5.83 7.66
N ALA A 86 0.55 -6.21 7.37
CA ALA A 86 1.57 -5.26 6.95
C ALA A 86 1.17 -4.56 5.64
N ASN A 87 0.71 -5.33 4.65
CA ASN A 87 0.22 -4.81 3.38
C ASN A 87 -1.00 -3.89 3.56
N TYR A 88 -1.95 -4.26 4.42
CA TYR A 88 -3.09 -3.40 4.75
C TYR A 88 -2.63 -2.05 5.33
N GLY A 89 -1.69 -2.09 6.28
CA GLY A 89 -1.10 -0.89 6.88
C GLY A 89 -0.45 0.02 5.85
N LEU A 90 0.28 -0.55 4.88
CA LEU A 90 0.90 0.21 3.78
C LEU A 90 -0.14 0.85 2.86
N ILE A 91 -1.18 0.11 2.46
CA ILE A 91 -2.26 0.65 1.60
C ILE A 91 -2.94 1.84 2.29
N VAL A 92 -3.29 1.70 3.57
CA VAL A 92 -3.92 2.77 4.37
C VAL A 92 -2.98 3.97 4.52
N PHE A 93 -1.69 3.72 4.77
CA PHE A 93 -0.70 4.79 4.84
C PHE A 93 -0.66 5.61 3.54
N PHE A 94 -0.59 4.96 2.37
CA PHE A 94 -0.57 5.68 1.10
C PHE A 94 -1.88 6.42 0.81
N ARG A 95 -3.04 5.80 1.10
CA ARG A 95 -4.34 6.45 0.96
C ARG A 95 -4.40 7.77 1.72
N ASP A 96 -3.97 7.75 2.98
CA ASP A 96 -4.11 8.88 3.90
C ASP A 96 -3.06 9.99 3.63
N ASN A 97 -1.94 9.66 2.99
CA ASN A 97 -0.81 10.57 2.83
C ASN A 97 -0.52 10.99 1.38
N MET A 98 -1.07 10.30 0.36
CA MET A 98 -0.84 10.69 -1.04
C MET A 98 -1.82 11.72 -1.57
N ILE A 99 -3.05 11.77 -1.04
CA ILE A 99 -4.13 12.60 -1.60
C ILE A 99 -4.25 13.90 -0.80
N GLU A 100 -4.21 15.03 -1.50
CA GLU A 100 -4.46 16.37 -0.95
C GLU A 100 -5.80 16.94 -1.48
N ASP A 101 -6.49 17.73 -0.64
CA ASP A 101 -7.78 18.39 -0.96
C ASP A 101 -7.67 19.49 -2.03
#